data_AF-A0A927IT92-F1
#
_entry.id   AF-A0A927IT92-F1
#
_cell.length_a   1.000
_cell.length_b   1.000
_cell.length_c   1.000
_cell.angle_alpha   90.00
_cell.angle_beta   90.00
_cell.angle_gamma   90.00
#
_symmetry.space_group_name_H-M   'P 1'
#
loop_
_entity.id
_entity.type
_entity.pdbx_description
1 polymer ?
#
loop_
_entity_poly.entity_id
_entity_poly.type
_entity_poly.pdbx_seq_one_letter_code
_entity_poly.pdbx_strand_id
1 'polypeptide(L)'
;MTQAEDRIVILETYRGVGIHDQQPRERIEGVVKPAIDRVLGIGDVKRLADYAADTGNPPEARLLASARVEAMWELAAESRELRPDIDLAVVKASVAGLQSMRWRSSQYYGSLLDRRDGPGQRRQVPRT
;
A
#
# COMPACT_ATOMS: atom_id res chain seq x y z
N MET A 1 -16.30 15.93 8.79
CA MET A 1 -14.96 15.35 8.90
C MET A 1 -14.08 15.96 7.81
N THR A 2 -13.06 16.69 8.22
CA THR A 2 -11.93 17.10 7.40
C THR A 2 -11.13 15.88 6.95
N GLN A 3 -10.27 16.01 5.93
CA GLN A 3 -9.38 14.91 5.51
C GLN A 3 -8.49 14.39 6.65
N ALA A 4 -8.16 15.23 7.63
CA ALA A 4 -7.36 14.85 8.79
C ALA A 4 -8.10 13.86 9.71
N GLU A 5 -9.40 14.05 9.90
CA GLU A 5 -10.23 13.17 10.75
C GLU A 5 -10.50 11.81 10.10
N ASP A 6 -10.38 11.70 8.77
CA ASP A 6 -10.59 10.44 8.04
C ASP A 6 -9.35 9.55 8.01
N ARG A 7 -8.16 10.07 8.32
CA ARG A 7 -6.93 9.26 8.28
C ARG A 7 -6.90 8.25 9.43
N ILE A 8 -6.40 7.06 9.12
CA ILE A 8 -6.11 6.06 10.16
C ILE A 8 -4.96 6.58 11.02
N VAL A 9 -5.12 6.48 12.34
CA VAL A 9 -4.08 6.88 13.30
C VAL A 9 -2.82 6.04 13.07
N ILE A 10 -1.65 6.67 13.22
CA ILE A 10 -0.35 6.00 13.14
C ILE A 10 0.14 5.68 14.55
N LEU A 11 0.39 4.40 14.85
CA LEU A 11 0.88 3.96 16.17
C LEU A 11 2.39 4.19 16.32
N GLU A 12 3.15 3.84 15.29
CA GLU A 12 4.59 3.97 15.26
C GLU A 12 5.08 4.18 13.83
N THR A 13 6.35 4.57 13.68
CA THR A 13 7.01 4.71 12.38
C THR A 13 8.08 3.64 12.26
N TYR A 14 8.05 2.87 11.17
CA TYR A 14 9.06 1.86 10.83
C TYR A 14 9.72 2.20 9.49
N ARG A 15 11.03 2.47 9.50
CA ARG A 15 11.81 2.88 8.30
C ARG A 15 11.17 4.01 7.49
N GLY A 16 10.58 5.00 8.18
CA GLY A 16 9.88 6.13 7.57
C GLY A 16 8.44 5.85 7.13
N VAL A 17 7.93 4.63 7.30
CA VAL A 17 6.53 4.26 7.02
C VAL A 17 5.72 4.31 8.32
N GLY A 18 4.61 5.04 8.31
CA GLY A 18 3.65 5.04 9.41
C GLY A 18 2.87 3.72 9.48
N ILE A 19 2.90 3.04 10.62
CA ILE A 19 2.15 1.81 10.87
C ILE A 19 0.73 2.18 11.31
N HIS A 20 -0.27 1.71 10.56
CA HIS A 20 -1.67 2.02 10.85
C HIS A 20 -2.10 1.32 12.15
N ASP A 21 -2.85 2.06 12.96
CA ASP A 21 -3.59 1.54 14.10
C ASP A 21 -4.59 0.43 13.67
N GLN A 22 -5.12 -0.27 14.68
CA GLN A 22 -6.14 -1.32 14.58
C GLN A 22 -5.65 -2.63 13.96
N GLN A 23 -4.42 -3.03 14.29
CA GLN A 23 -3.83 -4.32 13.91
C GLN A 23 -3.10 -4.93 15.12
N PRO A 24 -3.18 -6.26 15.32
CA PRO A 24 -2.47 -6.92 16.40
C PRO A 24 -0.95 -6.84 16.18
N ARG A 25 -0.19 -6.77 17.28
CA ARG A 25 1.27 -6.59 17.23
C ARG A 25 1.97 -7.73 16.49
N GLU A 26 1.46 -8.94 16.64
CA GLU A 26 1.96 -10.14 15.95
C GLU A 26 1.88 -9.99 14.43
N ARG A 27 0.83 -9.35 13.90
CA ARG A 27 0.71 -9.06 12.47
C ARG A 27 1.68 -7.96 12.06
N ILE A 28 1.84 -6.93 12.87
CA ILE A 28 2.77 -5.84 12.59
C ILE A 28 4.19 -6.40 12.43
N GLU A 29 4.64 -7.20 13.39
CA GLU A 29 5.98 -7.81 13.39
C GLU A 29 6.13 -8.91 12.34
N GLY A 30 5.12 -9.78 12.18
CA GLY A 30 5.21 -10.96 11.31
C GLY A 30 4.87 -10.71 9.84
N VAL A 31 4.12 -9.64 9.52
CA VAL A 31 3.60 -9.39 8.17
C VAL A 31 3.94 -7.98 7.68
N VAL A 32 3.63 -6.94 8.46
CA VAL A 32 3.76 -5.54 7.99
C VAL A 32 5.22 -5.13 7.83
N LYS A 33 6.03 -5.24 8.90
CA LYS A 33 7.44 -4.84 8.87
C LYS A 33 8.25 -5.64 7.83
N PRO A 34 8.12 -6.98 7.73
CA PRO A 34 8.77 -7.74 6.66
C PRO A 34 8.32 -7.35 5.26
N ALA A 35 7.04 -6.99 5.06
CA ALA A 35 6.55 -6.52 3.76
C ALA A 35 7.14 -5.14 3.40
N ILE A 36 7.30 -4.24 4.38
CA ILE A 36 7.98 -2.96 4.18
C ILE A 36 9.44 -3.22 3.76
N ASP A 37 10.15 -4.10 4.46
CA ASP A 37 11.54 -4.46 4.12
C ASP A 37 11.65 -5.01 2.69
N ARG A 38 10.72 -5.87 2.27
CA ARG A 38 10.66 -6.37 0.89
C ARG A 38 10.48 -5.24 -0.11
N VAL A 39 9.52 -4.35 0.11
CA VAL A 39 9.27 -3.21 -0.79
C VAL A 39 10.50 -2.33 -0.90
N LEU A 40 11.18 -2.03 0.21
CA LEU A 40 12.43 -1.25 0.20
C LEU A 40 13.56 -1.93 -0.59
N GLY A 41 13.58 -3.26 -0.62
CA GLY A 41 14.52 -4.05 -1.43
C GLY A 41 14.20 -4.11 -2.93
N ILE A 42 13.01 -3.69 -3.38
CA ILE A 42 12.66 -3.69 -4.81
C ILE A 42 13.26 -2.45 -5.48
N GLY A 43 14.09 -2.66 -6.50
CA GLY A 43 14.60 -1.59 -7.37
C GLY A 43 13.84 -1.44 -8.70
N ASP A 44 13.05 -2.45 -9.08
CA ASP A 44 12.32 -2.46 -10.34
C ASP A 44 10.93 -1.79 -10.18
N VAL A 45 10.68 -0.77 -11.00
CA VAL A 45 9.47 0.06 -10.91
C VAL A 45 8.20 -0.69 -11.31
N LYS A 46 8.28 -1.64 -12.27
CA LYS A 46 7.12 -2.45 -12.68
C LYS A 46 6.73 -3.41 -11.54
N ARG A 47 7.72 -4.04 -10.90
CA ARG A 47 7.50 -4.87 -9.71
C ARG A 47 6.92 -4.07 -8.54
N LEU A 48 7.31 -2.80 -8.36
CA LEU A 48 6.70 -1.95 -7.34
C LEU A 48 5.22 -1.64 -7.66
N ALA A 49 4.90 -1.37 -8.92
CA ALA A 49 3.51 -1.16 -9.35
C ALA A 49 2.65 -2.40 -9.15
N ASP A 50 3.17 -3.58 -9.53
CA ASP A 50 2.49 -4.87 -9.28
C ASP A 50 2.29 -5.11 -7.78
N TYR A 51 3.31 -4.81 -6.96
CA TYR A 51 3.23 -4.96 -5.50
C TYR A 51 2.16 -4.04 -4.88
N ALA A 52 2.05 -2.79 -5.37
CA ALA A 52 1.04 -1.84 -4.90
C ALA A 52 -0.39 -2.30 -5.23
N ALA A 53 -0.59 -2.93 -6.38
CA ALA A 53 -1.88 -3.41 -6.85
C ALA A 53 -2.35 -4.74 -6.22
N ASP A 54 -1.43 -5.52 -5.65
CA ASP A 54 -1.76 -6.80 -5.01
C ASP A 54 -2.43 -6.60 -3.64
N THR A 55 -3.71 -6.97 -3.56
CA THR A 55 -4.55 -6.83 -2.38
C THR A 55 -4.17 -7.77 -1.23
N GLY A 56 -3.37 -8.81 -1.50
CA GLY A 56 -2.79 -9.69 -0.49
C GLY A 56 -1.71 -9.02 0.35
N ASN A 57 -1.14 -7.91 -0.12
CA ASN A 57 -0.09 -7.17 0.60
C ASN A 57 -0.67 -6.22 1.66
N PRO A 58 0.06 -5.98 2.76
CA PRO A 58 -0.41 -5.06 3.79
C PRO A 58 -0.51 -3.63 3.25
N PRO A 59 -1.52 -2.85 3.71
CA PRO A 59 -1.78 -1.49 3.23
C PRO A 59 -0.57 -0.58 3.25
N GLU A 60 0.23 -0.62 4.32
CA GLU A 60 1.40 0.22 4.52
C GLU A 60 2.47 -0.05 3.46
N ALA A 61 2.70 -1.32 3.13
CA ALA A 61 3.68 -1.70 2.11
C ALA A 61 3.18 -1.34 0.70
N ARG A 62 1.87 -1.47 0.43
CA ARG A 62 1.27 -1.04 -0.84
C ARG A 62 1.37 0.48 -1.03
N LEU A 63 1.07 1.25 0.02
CA LEU A 63 1.21 2.71 0.02
C LEU A 63 2.67 3.13 -0.21
N LEU A 64 3.63 2.47 0.46
CA LEU A 64 5.05 2.70 0.23
C LEU A 64 5.44 2.39 -1.23
N ALA A 65 5.00 1.25 -1.77
CA ALA A 65 5.30 0.86 -3.15
C ALA A 65 4.77 1.88 -4.15
N SER A 66 3.51 2.33 -3.99
CA SER A 66 2.92 3.39 -4.81
C SER A 66 3.71 4.71 -4.72
N ALA A 67 4.11 5.13 -3.51
CA ALA A 67 4.89 6.35 -3.32
C ALA A 67 6.28 6.26 -3.98
N ARG A 68 6.90 5.08 -3.96
CA ARG A 68 8.18 4.85 -4.65
C ARG A 68 8.04 4.86 -6.17
N VAL A 69 6.97 4.28 -6.71
CA VAL A 69 6.67 4.36 -8.16
C VAL A 69 6.52 5.81 -8.58
N GLU A 70 5.74 6.60 -7.83
CA GLU A 70 5.58 8.03 -8.07
C GLU A 70 6.93 8.77 -8.05
N ALA A 71 7.74 8.55 -7.01
CA ALA A 71 9.05 9.17 -6.90
C ALA A 71 9.97 8.82 -8.08
N MET A 72 10.04 7.55 -8.49
CA MET A 72 10.84 7.12 -9.64
C MET A 72 10.34 7.72 -10.95
N TRP A 73 9.02 7.85 -11.10
CA TRP A 73 8.41 8.44 -12.29
C TRP A 73 8.68 9.94 -12.40
N GLU A 74 8.64 10.67 -11.28
CA GLU A 74 9.00 12.10 -11.22
C GLU A 74 10.51 12.32 -11.42
N LEU A 75 11.36 11.49 -10.80
CA LEU A 75 12.82 11.57 -10.98
C LEU A 75 13.25 11.35 -12.44
N ALA A 76 12.60 10.42 -13.15
CA ALA A 76 12.83 10.22 -14.58
C ALA A 76 12.47 11.48 -15.38
N ALA A 77 11.38 12.15 -15.01
CA ALA A 77 10.98 13.40 -15.64
C ALA A 77 12.00 14.52 -15.39
N GLU A 78 12.46 14.68 -14.15
CA GLU A 78 13.45 15.67 -13.75
C GLU A 78 14.80 15.44 -14.43
N SER A 79 15.22 14.18 -14.51
CA SER A 79 16.48 13.75 -15.14
C SER A 79 16.43 13.76 -16.67
N ARG A 80 15.29 14.12 -17.26
CA ARG A 80 15.01 14.07 -18.72
C ARG A 80 15.25 12.68 -19.31
N GLU A 81 15.05 11.64 -18.51
CA GLU A 81 15.06 10.26 -18.93
C GLU A 81 13.68 9.86 -19.46
N LEU A 82 13.61 8.72 -20.15
CA LEU A 82 12.31 8.15 -20.51
C LEU A 82 11.60 7.71 -19.23
N ARG A 83 10.38 8.21 -19.04
CA ARG A 83 9.52 7.78 -17.94
C ARG A 83 9.26 6.27 -18.03
N PRO A 84 9.21 5.58 -16.89
CA PRO A 84 8.78 4.18 -16.86
C PRO A 84 7.42 4.01 -17.55
N ASP A 85 7.29 2.94 -18.32
CA ASP A 85 6.05 2.51 -18.96
C ASP A 85 5.07 1.96 -17.90
N ILE A 86 4.50 2.88 -17.12
CA ILE A 86 3.56 2.66 -16.03
C ILE A 86 2.51 3.76 -16.05
N ASP A 87 1.25 3.37 -15.95
CA ASP A 87 0.17 4.30 -15.70
C ASP A 87 0.11 4.65 -14.20
N LEU A 88 0.67 5.82 -13.86
CA LEU A 88 0.71 6.30 -12.47
C LEU A 88 -0.71 6.51 -11.89
N ALA A 89 -1.70 6.85 -12.71
CA ALA A 89 -3.07 7.03 -12.24
C ALA A 89 -3.68 5.70 -11.80
N VAL A 90 -3.41 4.63 -12.55
CA VAL A 90 -3.83 3.27 -12.18
C VAL A 90 -3.14 2.82 -10.87
N VAL A 91 -1.84 3.08 -10.72
CA VAL A 91 -1.12 2.74 -9.47
C VAL A 91 -1.72 3.49 -8.28
N LYS A 92 -1.95 4.80 -8.41
CA LYS A 92 -2.59 5.61 -7.35
C LYS A 92 -4.00 5.14 -7.02
N ALA A 93 -4.79 4.77 -8.04
CA ALA A 93 -6.13 4.23 -7.85
C ALA A 93 -6.09 2.89 -7.09
N SER A 94 -5.08 2.04 -7.32
CA SER A 94 -4.94 0.75 -6.67
C SER A 94 -4.71 0.82 -5.15
N VAL A 95 -4.23 1.95 -4.63
CA VAL A 95 -4.01 2.18 -3.20
C VAL A 95 -5.00 3.16 -2.58
N ALA A 96 -6.00 3.60 -3.36
CA ALA A 96 -6.98 4.57 -2.93
C ALA A 96 -7.81 4.03 -1.74
N GLY A 97 -7.95 4.87 -0.71
CA GLY A 97 -8.73 4.54 0.48
C GLY A 97 -8.00 3.68 1.52
N LEU A 98 -6.79 3.17 1.26
CA LEU A 98 -6.04 2.34 2.23
C LEU A 98 -5.66 3.08 3.52
N GLN A 99 -5.57 4.40 3.46
CA GLN A 99 -5.28 5.28 4.60
C GLN A 99 -6.53 5.91 5.23
N SER A 100 -7.73 5.57 4.73
CA SER A 100 -9.00 6.18 5.13
C SER A 100 -9.79 5.25 6.03
N MET A 101 -10.27 5.77 7.15
CA MET A 101 -11.15 5.05 8.08
C MET A 101 -12.50 4.73 7.44
N ARG A 102 -13.01 5.59 6.54
CA ARG A 102 -14.27 5.37 5.81
C ARG A 102 -14.15 4.32 4.71
N TRP A 103 -13.02 4.29 4.03
CA TRP A 103 -12.81 3.42 2.88
C TRP A 103 -12.05 2.14 3.22
N ARG A 104 -11.54 1.97 4.44
CA ARG A 104 -10.97 0.70 4.90
C ARG A 104 -12.08 -0.30 5.18
N SER A 105 -11.86 -1.55 4.80
CA SER A 105 -12.78 -2.64 5.08
C SER A 105 -12.90 -2.90 6.59
N SER A 106 -14.11 -3.19 7.05
CA SER A 106 -14.37 -3.62 8.43
C SER A 106 -13.90 -5.06 8.69
N GLN A 107 -13.79 -5.88 7.63
CA GLN A 107 -13.46 -7.30 7.72
C GLN A 107 -12.00 -7.61 7.35
N TYR A 108 -11.39 -6.76 6.54
CA TYR A 108 -10.04 -6.96 6.00
C TYR A 108 -9.21 -5.70 6.19
N TYR A 109 -7.88 -5.83 6.16
CA TYR A 109 -7.01 -4.66 6.32
C TYR A 109 -6.97 -3.75 5.07
N GLY A 110 -7.44 -4.22 3.91
CA GLY A 110 -7.49 -3.49 2.64
C GLY A 110 -8.63 -2.47 2.49
N SER A 111 -8.76 -1.92 1.29
CA SER A 111 -9.77 -0.93 0.91
C SER A 111 -11.10 -1.60 0.55
N LEU A 112 -12.23 -0.91 0.71
CA LEU A 112 -13.54 -1.31 0.21
C LEU A 112 -13.58 -1.39 -1.33
N LEU A 113 -12.65 -0.70 -1.99
CA LEU A 113 -12.49 -0.71 -3.44
C LEU A 113 -11.65 -1.90 -3.92
N ASP A 114 -10.94 -2.58 -3.02
CA ASP A 114 -10.19 -3.77 -3.38
C ASP A 114 -11.18 -4.84 -3.84
N ARG A 115 -10.95 -5.39 -5.04
CA ARG A 115 -11.82 -6.43 -5.60
C ARG A 115 -11.85 -7.61 -4.63
N ARG A 116 -13.04 -8.09 -4.30
CA ARG A 116 -13.17 -9.38 -3.59
C ARG A 116 -12.56 -10.47 -4.47
N ASP A 117 -11.68 -11.24 -3.86
CA ASP A 117 -11.05 -12.39 -4.47
C ASP A 117 -12.13 -13.31 -5.08
N GLY A 118 -11.95 -13.66 -6.36
CA GLY A 118 -12.84 -14.58 -7.05
C GLY A 118 -12.78 -15.98 -6.43
N PRO A 119 -13.69 -16.88 -6.81
CA PRO A 119 -13.68 -18.26 -6.29
C PRO A 119 -12.29 -18.91 -6.50
N GLY A 120 -11.71 -19.45 -5.43
CA GLY A 120 -10.41 -20.13 -5.45
C GLY A 120 -9.16 -19.24 -5.28
N GLN A 121 -9.31 -17.92 -5.21
CA GLN A 121 -8.19 -17.00 -4.97
C GLN A 121 -7.85 -16.91 -3.48
N ARG A 122 -6.57 -16.63 -3.16
CA ARG A 122 -6.13 -16.41 -1.77
C ARG A 122 -6.86 -15.19 -1.22
N ARG A 123 -7.67 -15.40 -0.17
CA ARG A 123 -8.37 -14.30 0.51
C ARG A 123 -7.38 -13.34 1.15
N GLN A 124 -7.72 -12.05 1.14
CA GLN A 124 -7.13 -11.07 2.05
C GLN A 124 -7.16 -11.59 3.51
N VAL A 125 -6.13 -11.23 4.28
CA VAL A 125 -6.05 -11.62 5.70
C VAL A 125 -7.18 -10.91 6.48
N PRO A 126 -8.09 -11.66 7.12
CA PRO A 126 -9.18 -11.08 7.89
C PRO A 126 -8.67 -10.42 9.17
N ARG A 127 -9.39 -9.40 9.63
CA ARG A 127 -9.23 -8.78 10.95
C ARG A 127 -9.91 -9.71 11.95
N THR A 128 -9.14 -10.63 12.54
CA THR A 128 -9.64 -11.55 13.58
C THR A 128 -9.30 -10.97 14.94
#